data_AF-K1VC92-F1
#
_entry.id   AF-K1VC92-F1
#
_cell.length_a   1.000
_cell.length_b   1.000
_cell.length_c   1.000
_cell.angle_alpha   90.00
_cell.angle_beta   90.00
_cell.angle_gamma   90.00
#
_symmetry.space_group_name_H-M   'P 1'
#
loop_
_entity.id
_entity.type
_entity.pdbx_description
1 polymer ?
#
loop_
_entity_poly.entity_id
_entity_poly.type
_entity_poly.pdbx_seq_one_letter_code
_entity_poly.pdbx_strand_id
1 'polypeptide(L)'
;MALCSELGIDPSSDSVLFCLASDLGSKATGEWAKEPFVQGWLEIDPSLAKMKAALPGLRKKLNSNPAYFKKVYMHTFDLCKAPGARSLTLETGRLFKLPPGAASSTQTDEPPAFDGDDLEMWLEFQRERGKAVSKDTWSLFIDFLRTIDKQYKEYDEEAAWPSTIDDFVEYARAKKV
;
A
#
# COMPACT_ATOMS: atom_id res chain seq x y z
N MET A 1 -11.61 8.05 -14.65
CA MET A 1 -11.47 9.52 -14.46
C MET A 1 -12.80 10.19 -14.11
N ALA A 2 -13.87 10.01 -14.90
CA ALA A 2 -15.17 10.65 -14.62
C ALA A 2 -15.72 10.37 -13.21
N LEU A 3 -15.77 9.09 -12.80
CA LEU A 3 -16.23 8.70 -11.46
C LEU A 3 -15.38 9.31 -10.33
N CYS A 4 -14.06 9.38 -10.48
CA CYS A 4 -13.17 10.01 -9.50
C CYS A 4 -13.53 11.48 -9.32
N SER A 5 -13.75 12.20 -10.42
CA SER A 5 -14.17 13.62 -10.39
C SER A 5 -15.54 13.77 -9.71
N GLU A 6 -16.50 12.92 -10.02
CA GLU A 6 -17.82 12.97 -9.41
C GLU A 6 -17.77 12.71 -7.91
N LEU A 7 -16.92 11.78 -7.47
CA LEU A 7 -16.70 11.43 -6.08
C LEU A 7 -15.78 12.40 -5.32
N GLY A 8 -15.13 13.34 -6.01
CA GLY A 8 -14.18 14.28 -5.40
C GLY A 8 -12.87 13.61 -4.98
N ILE A 9 -12.44 12.60 -5.72
CA ILE A 9 -11.22 11.83 -5.47
C ILE A 9 -10.14 12.29 -6.45
N ASP A 10 -8.97 12.66 -5.93
CA ASP A 10 -7.78 12.91 -6.75
C ASP A 10 -7.09 11.58 -7.07
N PRO A 11 -7.08 11.14 -8.34
CA PRO A 11 -6.51 9.84 -8.70
C PRO A 11 -4.98 9.76 -8.57
N SER A 12 -4.31 10.90 -8.40
CA SER A 12 -2.86 10.96 -8.28
C SER A 12 -2.35 10.90 -6.83
N SER A 13 -3.20 11.18 -5.85
CA SER A 13 -2.78 11.36 -4.46
C SER A 13 -3.65 10.63 -3.43
N ASP A 14 -4.89 10.30 -3.76
CA ASP A 14 -5.85 9.80 -2.78
C ASP A 14 -5.80 8.27 -2.65
N SER A 15 -5.35 7.80 -1.49
CA SER A 15 -5.24 6.38 -1.17
C SER A 15 -6.58 5.65 -1.14
N VAL A 16 -7.71 6.37 -1.09
CA VAL A 16 -9.05 5.75 -1.12
C VAL A 16 -9.30 4.99 -2.42
N LEU A 17 -8.60 5.32 -3.51
CA LEU A 17 -8.68 4.54 -4.74
C LEU A 17 -8.18 3.11 -4.56
N PHE A 18 -7.16 2.88 -3.74
CA PHE A 18 -6.68 1.53 -3.45
C PHE A 18 -7.68 0.75 -2.61
N CYS A 19 -8.39 1.43 -1.69
CA CYS A 19 -9.51 0.84 -0.96
C CYS A 19 -10.61 0.41 -1.91
N LEU A 20 -11.06 1.30 -2.79
CA LEU A 20 -12.10 1.01 -3.77
C LEU A 20 -11.66 -0.07 -4.77
N ALA A 21 -10.42 -0.03 -5.23
CA ALA A 21 -9.88 -1.07 -6.11
C ALA A 21 -9.91 -2.44 -5.42
N SER A 22 -9.47 -2.50 -4.15
CA SER A 22 -9.45 -3.74 -3.37
C SER A 22 -10.84 -4.27 -3.02
N ASP A 23 -11.78 -3.39 -2.69
CA ASP A 23 -13.12 -3.79 -2.26
C ASP A 23 -14.06 -4.04 -3.44
N LEU A 24 -13.88 -3.36 -4.58
CA LEU A 24 -14.67 -3.54 -5.79
C LEU A 24 -14.05 -4.50 -6.81
N GLY A 25 -12.98 -5.22 -6.42
CA GLY A 25 -12.39 -6.29 -7.23
C GLY A 25 -11.71 -5.82 -8.52
N SER A 26 -11.03 -4.67 -8.48
CA SER A 26 -10.19 -4.23 -9.59
C SER A 26 -9.07 -5.23 -9.86
N LYS A 27 -8.69 -5.44 -11.12
CA LYS A 27 -7.61 -6.37 -11.50
C LYS A 27 -6.35 -5.65 -11.96
N ALA A 28 -6.49 -4.42 -12.40
CA ALA A 28 -5.42 -3.56 -12.88
C ALA A 28 -5.82 -2.10 -12.66
N THR A 29 -4.83 -1.22 -12.60
CA THR A 29 -5.07 0.22 -12.39
C THR A 29 -6.01 0.77 -13.47
N GLY A 30 -7.16 1.30 -13.07
CA GLY A 30 -8.15 1.86 -13.99
C GLY A 30 -9.12 0.84 -14.60
N GLU A 31 -9.02 -0.44 -14.27
CA GLU A 31 -9.86 -1.51 -14.81
C GLU A 31 -10.67 -2.20 -13.70
N TRP A 32 -11.98 -2.33 -13.91
CA TRP A 32 -12.89 -3.00 -12.99
C TRP A 32 -13.74 -4.03 -13.72
N ALA A 33 -13.89 -5.20 -13.12
CA ALA A 33 -14.88 -6.17 -13.56
C ALA A 33 -16.29 -5.66 -13.19
N LYS A 34 -17.23 -5.74 -14.14
CA LYS A 34 -18.59 -5.20 -13.97
C LYS A 34 -19.31 -5.78 -12.76
N GLU A 35 -19.29 -7.10 -12.59
CA GLU A 35 -20.04 -7.79 -11.53
C GLU A 35 -19.56 -7.40 -10.11
N PRO A 36 -18.27 -7.55 -9.75
CA PRO A 36 -17.76 -7.10 -8.44
C PRO A 36 -17.98 -5.61 -8.18
N PHE A 37 -17.80 -4.78 -9.21
CA PHE A 37 -17.99 -3.34 -9.11
C PHE A 37 -19.45 -2.98 -8.77
N VAL A 38 -20.40 -3.57 -9.49
CA VAL A 38 -21.84 -3.31 -9.27
C VAL A 38 -22.27 -3.89 -7.93
N GLN A 39 -21.87 -5.11 -7.58
CA GLN A 39 -22.23 -5.73 -6.31
C GLN A 39 -21.69 -4.93 -5.12
N GLY A 40 -20.42 -4.51 -5.14
CA GLY A 40 -19.84 -3.76 -4.04
C GLY A 40 -20.53 -2.42 -3.78
N TRP A 41 -21.03 -1.75 -4.83
CA TRP A 41 -21.84 -0.54 -4.64
C TRP A 41 -23.28 -0.82 -4.24
N LEU A 42 -23.87 -1.93 -4.66
CA LEU A 42 -25.21 -2.35 -4.22
C LEU A 42 -25.27 -2.66 -2.72
N GLU A 43 -24.18 -3.15 -2.13
CA GLU A 43 -24.09 -3.40 -0.68
C GLU A 43 -24.12 -2.11 0.17
N ILE A 44 -23.64 -0.99 -0.38
CA ILE A 44 -23.59 0.30 0.32
C ILE A 44 -24.83 1.15 0.01
N ASP A 45 -25.19 1.23 -1.27
CA ASP A 45 -26.13 2.14 -1.97
C ASP A 45 -25.37 2.86 -3.11
N PRO A 46 -25.74 2.65 -4.39
CA PRO A 46 -25.03 3.19 -5.54
C PRO A 46 -25.33 4.67 -5.83
N SER A 47 -26.07 5.38 -4.98
CA SER A 47 -26.29 6.82 -5.12
C SER A 47 -25.00 7.59 -4.85
N LEU A 48 -24.72 8.59 -5.69
CA LEU A 48 -23.49 9.39 -5.59
C LEU A 48 -23.29 10.00 -4.19
N ALA A 49 -24.37 10.38 -3.52
CA ALA A 49 -24.35 10.92 -2.16
C ALA A 49 -23.84 9.88 -1.14
N LYS A 50 -24.30 8.63 -1.24
CA LYS A 50 -23.89 7.54 -0.33
C LYS A 50 -22.48 7.06 -0.63
N MET A 51 -22.11 6.97 -1.91
CA MET A 51 -20.74 6.70 -2.31
C MET A 51 -19.75 7.71 -1.69
N LYS A 52 -20.04 9.01 -1.81
CA LYS A 52 -19.23 10.08 -1.18
C LYS A 52 -19.17 9.96 0.33
N ALA A 53 -20.30 9.68 0.98
CA ALA A 53 -20.38 9.52 2.42
C ALA A 53 -19.59 8.30 2.94
N ALA A 54 -19.38 7.28 2.10
CA ALA A 54 -18.58 6.11 2.46
C ALA A 54 -17.05 6.37 2.44
N LEU A 55 -16.58 7.31 1.61
CA LEU A 55 -15.14 7.55 1.42
C LEU A 55 -14.38 7.93 2.71
N PRO A 56 -14.89 8.82 3.59
CA PRO A 56 -14.23 9.10 4.86
C PRO A 56 -14.13 7.86 5.76
N GLY A 57 -15.16 7.00 5.74
CA GLY A 57 -15.16 5.73 6.47
C GLY A 57 -14.10 4.76 5.95
N LEU A 58 -13.94 4.66 4.63
CA LEU A 58 -12.89 3.85 4.01
C LEU A 58 -11.49 4.34 4.36
N ARG A 59 -11.24 5.66 4.32
CA ARG A 59 -9.96 6.25 4.73
C ARG A 59 -9.67 5.98 6.20
N LYS A 60 -10.66 6.15 7.08
CA LYS A 60 -10.52 5.82 8.51
C LYS A 60 -10.20 4.34 8.71
N LYS A 61 -10.92 3.45 8.03
CA LYS A 61 -10.70 2.00 8.08
C LYS A 61 -9.31 1.62 7.58
N LEU A 62 -8.85 2.25 6.50
CA LEU A 62 -7.48 2.10 5.99
C LEU A 62 -6.45 2.52 7.02
N ASN A 63 -6.72 3.54 7.83
CA ASN A 63 -5.81 4.06 8.86
C ASN A 63 -5.88 3.35 10.21
N SER A 64 -6.99 2.68 10.54
CA SER A 64 -7.19 2.12 11.88
C SER A 64 -7.17 0.60 11.93
N ASN A 65 -7.22 -0.09 10.80
CA ASN A 65 -7.33 -1.55 10.76
C ASN A 65 -6.11 -2.18 10.05
N PRO A 66 -5.16 -2.78 10.80
CA PRO A 66 -3.95 -3.37 10.24
C PRO A 66 -4.18 -4.51 9.24
N ALA A 67 -5.24 -5.31 9.42
CA ALA A 67 -5.59 -6.40 8.52
C ALA A 67 -6.17 -5.86 7.20
N TYR A 68 -7.03 -4.85 7.27
CA TYR A 68 -7.55 -4.18 6.09
C TYR A 68 -6.46 -3.42 5.34
N PHE A 69 -5.55 -2.73 6.04
CA PHE A 69 -4.38 -2.13 5.43
C PHE A 69 -3.53 -3.16 4.70
N LYS A 70 -3.21 -4.30 5.34
CA LYS A 70 -2.45 -5.39 4.69
C LYS A 70 -3.17 -5.90 3.44
N LYS A 71 -4.50 -6.06 3.48
CA LYS A 71 -5.32 -6.43 2.31
C LYS A 71 -5.13 -5.42 1.17
N VAL A 72 -5.29 -4.12 1.46
CA VAL A 72 -5.18 -3.05 0.46
C VAL A 72 -3.75 -2.97 -0.09
N TYR A 73 -2.74 -3.01 0.78
CA TYR A 73 -1.32 -3.01 0.41
C TYR A 73 -0.92 -4.25 -0.43
N MET A 74 -1.47 -5.43 -0.15
CA MET A 74 -1.27 -6.60 -1.02
C MET A 74 -1.94 -6.44 -2.38
N HIS A 75 -3.10 -5.77 -2.40
CA HIS A 75 -3.81 -5.52 -3.65
C HIS A 75 -3.07 -4.53 -4.55
N THR A 76 -2.33 -3.56 -3.98
CA THR A 76 -1.54 -2.62 -4.79
C THR A 76 -0.45 -3.31 -5.60
N PHE A 77 0.10 -4.44 -5.14
CA PHE A 77 1.01 -5.27 -5.93
C PHE A 77 0.34 -5.76 -7.23
N ASP A 78 -0.90 -6.24 -7.12
CA ASP A 78 -1.65 -6.76 -8.26
C ASP A 78 -2.07 -5.63 -9.23
N LEU A 79 -2.30 -4.41 -8.73
CA LEU A 79 -2.63 -3.24 -9.55
C LEU A 79 -1.44 -2.67 -10.34
N CYS A 80 -0.23 -2.83 -9.81
CA CYS A 80 0.98 -2.19 -10.34
C CYS A 80 1.87 -3.12 -11.16
N LYS A 81 1.70 -4.45 -11.04
CA LYS A 81 2.41 -5.41 -11.90
C LYS A 81 1.82 -5.41 -13.32
N ALA A 82 2.67 -5.64 -14.32
CA ALA A 82 2.21 -5.80 -15.68
C ALA A 82 1.27 -7.04 -15.83
N PRO A 83 0.31 -7.03 -16.77
CA PRO A 83 -0.53 -8.20 -17.03
C PRO A 83 0.32 -9.45 -17.29
N GLY A 84 0.05 -10.53 -16.54
CA GLY A 84 0.82 -11.78 -16.62
C GLY A 84 2.16 -11.81 -15.86
N ALA A 85 2.62 -10.68 -15.33
CA ALA A 85 3.86 -10.63 -14.54
C ALA A 85 3.67 -11.23 -13.13
N ARG A 86 4.75 -11.87 -12.64
CA ARG A 86 4.87 -12.40 -11.27
C ARG A 86 5.65 -11.49 -10.33
N SER A 87 6.22 -10.42 -10.87
CA SER A 87 7.05 -9.46 -10.15
C SER A 87 6.70 -8.03 -10.55
N LEU A 88 7.01 -7.09 -9.67
CA LEU A 88 6.73 -5.67 -9.83
C LEU A 88 8.00 -4.96 -10.31
N THR A 89 7.92 -4.28 -11.46
CA THR A 89 8.96 -3.40 -12.00
C THR A 89 8.56 -1.94 -11.78
N LEU A 90 9.43 -1.14 -11.15
CA LEU A 90 9.08 0.16 -10.59
C LEU A 90 9.07 1.33 -11.58
N GLU A 91 8.24 1.24 -12.62
CA GLU A 91 7.79 2.44 -13.35
C GLU A 91 6.55 3.07 -12.70
N THR A 92 5.78 2.30 -11.94
CA THR A 92 4.48 2.70 -11.36
C THR A 92 4.58 3.33 -9.95
N GLY A 93 5.80 3.61 -9.47
CA GLY A 93 6.09 4.01 -8.08
C GLY A 93 5.36 5.25 -7.55
N ARG A 94 4.80 6.10 -8.43
CA ARG A 94 4.05 7.31 -8.04
C ARG A 94 2.73 7.05 -7.31
N LEU A 95 2.18 5.84 -7.40
CA LEU A 95 0.84 5.54 -6.90
C LEU A 95 0.80 5.25 -5.38
N PHE A 96 1.91 4.97 -4.71
CA PHE A 96 1.87 4.34 -3.38
C PHE A 96 1.91 5.31 -2.19
N LYS A 97 1.20 6.44 -2.23
CA LYS A 97 1.00 7.29 -1.03
C LYS A 97 -0.04 6.66 -0.08
N LEU A 98 0.24 5.44 0.39
CA LEU A 98 -0.54 4.79 1.43
C LEU A 98 -0.32 5.52 2.75
N PRO A 99 -1.37 5.85 3.49
CA PRO A 99 -1.24 6.60 4.72
C PRO A 99 -0.60 5.73 5.82
N PRO A 100 0.26 6.33 6.66
CA PRO A 100 1.09 5.60 7.61
C PRO A 100 0.36 4.98 8.81
N GLY A 101 -0.88 5.42 9.08
CA GLY A 101 -1.56 5.13 10.35
C GLY A 101 -1.84 3.66 10.66
N ALA A 102 -1.93 2.76 9.67
CA ALA A 102 -2.39 1.39 9.89
C ALA A 102 -1.34 0.28 9.75
N ALA A 103 -0.10 0.63 9.41
CA ALA A 103 0.94 -0.39 9.51
C ALA A 103 1.38 -0.57 10.97
N SER A 104 1.21 0.40 11.88
CA SER A 104 1.57 0.22 13.28
C SER A 104 0.68 -0.80 14.00
N SER A 105 1.28 -1.86 14.55
CA SER A 105 0.63 -2.87 15.39
C SER A 105 0.84 -2.62 16.88
N THR A 106 1.59 -1.59 17.28
CA THR A 106 1.91 -1.35 18.69
C THR A 106 0.79 -0.54 19.35
N GLN A 107 0.24 -1.10 20.43
CA GLN A 107 -0.68 -0.41 21.36
C GLN A 107 0.08 0.55 22.31
N THR A 108 1.17 1.16 21.86
CA THR A 108 1.97 2.09 22.65
C THR A 108 1.69 3.52 22.20
N ASP A 109 1.75 4.49 23.12
CA ASP A 109 1.68 5.95 22.87
C ASP A 109 2.84 6.48 21.96
N GLU A 110 3.60 5.58 21.34
CA GLU A 110 4.65 5.91 20.41
C GLU A 110 4.07 6.19 19.02
N PRO A 111 4.65 7.15 18.27
CA PRO A 111 4.23 7.41 16.89
C PRO A 111 4.29 6.11 16.07
N PRO A 112 3.39 5.94 15.09
CA PRO A 112 3.35 4.73 14.27
C PRO A 112 4.74 4.40 13.74
N ALA A 113 5.18 3.15 13.96
CA ALA A 113 6.50 2.66 13.55
C ALA A 113 6.74 2.86 12.04
N PHE A 114 5.66 2.84 11.27
CA PHE A 114 5.62 3.16 9.85
C PHE A 114 5.24 4.62 9.63
N ASP A 115 6.08 5.38 8.92
CA ASP A 115 5.66 6.58 8.22
C ASP A 115 5.62 6.37 6.70
N GLY A 116 4.99 7.30 5.98
CA GLY A 116 4.96 7.25 4.51
C GLY A 116 6.37 7.41 3.90
N ASP A 117 7.33 7.90 4.68
CA ASP A 117 8.69 8.17 4.23
C ASP A 117 9.49 6.86 4.14
N ASP A 118 9.27 5.88 5.02
CA ASP A 118 9.90 4.55 4.91
C ASP A 118 9.42 3.77 3.67
N LEU A 119 8.14 3.87 3.30
CA LEU A 119 7.64 3.30 2.03
C LEU A 119 8.21 4.02 0.82
N GLU A 120 8.26 5.35 0.85
CA GLU A 120 8.85 6.15 -0.24
C GLU A 120 10.34 5.82 -0.41
N MET A 121 11.06 5.67 0.70
CA MET A 121 12.48 5.27 0.72
C MET A 121 12.67 3.87 0.13
N TRP A 122 11.79 2.92 0.44
CA TRP A 122 11.79 1.59 -0.19
C TRP A 122 11.54 1.66 -1.69
N LEU A 123 10.57 2.48 -2.13
CA LEU A 123 10.30 2.66 -3.55
C LEU A 123 11.48 3.30 -4.28
N GLU A 124 12.18 4.24 -3.65
CA GLU A 124 13.43 4.82 -4.18
C GLU A 124 14.53 3.77 -4.28
N PHE A 125 14.79 3.02 -3.21
CA PHE A 125 15.76 1.93 -3.17
C PHE A 125 15.55 0.93 -4.31
N GLN A 126 14.30 0.52 -4.52
CA GLN A 126 13.97 -0.43 -5.55
C GLN A 126 14.06 0.16 -6.97
N ARG A 127 13.82 1.48 -7.13
CA ARG A 127 14.08 2.21 -8.38
C ARG A 127 15.58 2.25 -8.69
N GLU A 128 16.41 2.57 -7.70
CA GLU A 128 17.88 2.59 -7.85
C GLU A 128 18.45 1.19 -8.18
N ARG A 129 17.88 0.12 -7.60
CA ARG A 129 18.27 -1.26 -7.92
C ARG A 129 17.88 -1.72 -9.32
N GLY A 130 16.79 -1.19 -9.87
CA GLY A 130 16.23 -1.64 -11.16
C GLY A 130 15.82 -3.12 -11.18
N LYS A 131 15.65 -3.75 -9.99
CA LYS A 131 15.29 -5.16 -9.85
C LYS A 131 13.81 -5.32 -9.58
N ALA A 132 13.24 -6.41 -10.08
CA ALA A 132 11.83 -6.70 -9.86
C ALA A 132 11.60 -7.23 -8.43
N VAL A 133 10.49 -6.83 -7.80
CA VAL A 133 10.10 -7.28 -6.45
C VAL A 133 9.09 -8.42 -6.55
N SER A 134 9.32 -9.52 -5.85
CA SER A 134 8.37 -10.65 -5.78
C SER A 134 7.20 -10.34 -4.85
N LYS A 135 6.09 -11.08 -4.99
CA LYS A 135 4.94 -10.95 -4.09
C LYS A 135 5.30 -11.30 -2.64
N ASP A 136 6.17 -12.29 -2.46
CA ASP A 136 6.66 -12.71 -1.15
C ASP A 136 7.46 -11.60 -0.47
N THR A 137 8.42 -10.98 -1.17
CA THR A 137 9.19 -9.85 -0.63
C THR A 137 8.29 -8.65 -0.34
N TRP A 138 7.33 -8.34 -1.22
CA TRP A 138 6.36 -7.27 -0.98
C TRP A 138 5.53 -7.52 0.28
N SER A 139 5.07 -8.76 0.50
CA SER A 139 4.34 -9.16 1.71
C SER A 139 5.18 -9.12 2.96
N LEU A 140 6.42 -9.63 2.92
CA LEU A 140 7.29 -9.63 4.08
C LEU A 140 7.75 -8.22 4.44
N PHE A 141 7.87 -7.31 3.47
CA PHE A 141 8.27 -5.93 3.72
C PHE A 141 7.32 -5.20 4.70
N ILE A 142 6.00 -5.40 4.61
CA ILE A 142 5.09 -4.76 5.56
C ILE A 142 5.14 -5.37 6.95
N ASP A 143 5.43 -6.68 7.03
CA ASP A 143 5.62 -7.36 8.30
C ASP A 143 6.96 -6.93 8.94
N PHE A 144 8.00 -6.73 8.14
CA PHE A 144 9.28 -6.17 8.55
C PHE A 144 9.13 -4.76 9.14
N LEU A 145 8.46 -3.85 8.41
CA LEU A 145 8.22 -2.47 8.87
C LEU A 145 7.42 -2.37 10.18
N ARG A 146 6.65 -3.41 10.52
CA ARG A 146 5.94 -3.52 11.80
C ARG A 146 6.82 -3.90 12.97
N THR A 147 7.96 -4.52 12.68
CA THR A 147 8.84 -5.12 13.68
C THR A 147 10.10 -4.31 13.93
N ILE A 148 10.50 -3.46 12.99
CA ILE A 148 11.76 -2.71 13.04
C ILE A 148 11.58 -1.34 13.70
N ASP A 149 12.65 -0.84 14.33
CA ASP A 149 12.72 0.53 14.84
C ASP A 149 12.96 1.55 13.71
N LYS A 150 12.58 2.81 13.94
CA LYS A 150 12.71 3.89 12.93
C LYS A 150 14.14 4.14 12.44
N GLN A 151 15.14 3.80 13.26
CA GLN A 151 16.55 3.98 12.93
C GLN A 151 17.17 2.71 12.34
N TYR A 152 16.40 1.64 12.18
CA TYR A 152 16.85 0.33 11.71
C TYR A 152 18.02 -0.23 12.53
N LYS A 153 18.17 0.15 13.80
CA LYS A 153 19.30 -0.23 14.65
C LYS A 153 19.18 -1.65 15.19
N GLU A 154 17.97 -2.09 15.48
CA GLU A 154 17.69 -3.41 16.05
C GLU A 154 17.54 -4.50 14.99
N TYR A 155 17.87 -4.20 13.73
CA TYR A 155 17.80 -5.18 12.65
C TYR A 155 18.83 -6.28 12.84
N ASP A 156 18.34 -7.53 12.84
CA ASP A 156 19.12 -8.76 12.84
C ASP A 156 19.23 -9.31 11.41
N GLU A 157 20.45 -9.26 10.86
CA GLU A 157 20.78 -9.76 9.51
C GLU A 157 20.78 -11.31 9.44
N GLU A 158 20.77 -12.01 10.58
CA GLU A 158 20.62 -13.47 10.63
C GLU A 158 19.15 -13.92 10.65
N ALA A 159 18.20 -12.97 10.73
CA ALA A 159 16.78 -13.27 10.69
C ALA A 159 16.37 -13.77 9.28
N ALA A 160 15.27 -14.54 9.22
CA ALA A 160 14.80 -15.18 7.99
C ALA A 160 14.10 -14.23 7.00
N TRP A 161 14.50 -12.96 6.95
CA TRP A 161 14.00 -11.99 5.98
C TRP A 161 14.60 -12.23 4.59
N PRO A 162 13.92 -11.83 3.50
CA PRO A 162 14.52 -11.87 2.17
C PRO A 162 15.75 -10.97 2.13
N SER A 163 16.81 -11.37 1.43
CA SER A 163 18.05 -10.57 1.30
C SER A 163 17.86 -9.17 0.73
N THR A 164 16.75 -8.94 0.04
CA THR A 164 16.37 -7.61 -0.44
C THR A 164 15.98 -6.64 0.70
N ILE A 165 15.53 -7.17 1.84
CA ILE A 165 15.29 -6.38 3.04
C ILE A 165 16.63 -6.04 3.72
N ASP A 166 17.59 -6.97 3.77
CA ASP A 166 18.96 -6.68 4.24
C ASP A 166 19.58 -5.53 3.45
N ASP A 167 19.60 -5.66 2.11
CA ASP A 167 20.08 -4.62 1.19
C ASP A 167 19.38 -3.26 1.45
N PHE A 168 18.07 -3.28 1.77
CA PHE A 168 17.31 -2.06 2.04
C PHE A 168 17.68 -1.43 3.37
N VAL A 169 17.91 -2.22 4.41
CA VAL A 169 18.31 -1.73 5.74
C VAL A 169 19.66 -1.03 5.65
N GLU A 170 20.63 -1.60 4.93
CA GLU A 170 21.92 -0.95 4.68
C GLU A 170 21.74 0.40 3.97
N TYR A 171 20.91 0.43 2.92
CA TYR A 171 20.59 1.64 2.18
C TYR A 171 19.89 2.70 3.04
N ALA A 172 18.91 2.29 3.86
CA ALA A 172 18.15 3.17 4.72
C ALA A 172 19.02 3.77 5.83
N ARG A 173 19.89 2.95 6.44
CA ARG A 173 20.90 3.42 7.39
C ARG A 173 21.81 4.46 6.76
N ALA A 174 22.30 4.23 5.54
CA ALA A 174 23.17 5.19 4.84
C ALA A 174 22.49 6.54 4.51
N LYS A 175 21.18 6.55 4.21
CA LYS A 175 20.42 7.79 3.92
C LYS A 175 19.93 8.55 5.16
N LYS A 176 19.87 7.89 6.33
CA LYS A 176 19.48 8.52 7.61
C LYS A 176 20.68 9.01 8.45
N VAL A 177 21.91 8.97 7.92
CA VAL A 177 23.15 9.52 8.52
C VAL A 177 23.27 11.03 8.31
#